data_AF-A0A2E6XXX7-F1
#
_entry.id   AF-A0A2E6XXX7-F1
#
_cell.length_a   1.000
_cell.length_b   1.000
_cell.length_c   1.000
_cell.angle_alpha   90.00
_cell.angle_beta   90.00
_cell.angle_gamma   90.00
#
_symmetry.space_group_name_H-M   'P 1'
#
loop_
_entity.id
_entity.type
_entity.pdbx_description
1 polymer ?
#
loop_
_entity_poly.entity_id
_entity_poly.type
_entity_poly.pdbx_seq_one_letter_code
_entity_poly.pdbx_strand_id
1 'polypeptide(L)'
;MAGYNRIVMVGNLTRDPELKQLPSGQSVCRLGLASNRQFKNRQTNMQVQEVCYVDVDVWGAQADSCQKFLAKGRAVLVEGRLKFDSWQDPQGATRSKHSITADRVVFLSNANADAEEESDTQSNSDASEKVSFGTQNTEKFAKVEQEIAQKKAAAQKVESSKTTAAKKSKNEAVDGLPEFKDEAPFEDDLPF
;
A
#
# COMPACT_ATOMS: atom_id res chain seq x y z
N MET A 1 27.91 -22.62 21.23
CA MET A 1 26.90 -21.61 21.63
C MET A 1 25.87 -21.55 20.51
N ALA A 2 24.57 -21.67 20.79
CA ALA A 2 23.53 -21.65 19.75
C ALA A 2 23.02 -20.21 19.55
N GLY A 3 23.31 -19.61 18.39
CA GLY A 3 22.70 -18.35 17.98
C GLY A 3 21.31 -18.60 17.39
N TYR A 4 20.31 -17.84 17.82
CA TYR A 4 18.94 -17.92 17.30
C TYR A 4 18.57 -16.61 16.60
N ASN A 5 18.35 -16.69 15.29
CA ASN A 5 17.92 -15.57 14.46
C ASN A 5 16.68 -16.01 13.69
N ARG A 6 15.54 -15.43 14.03
CA ARG A 6 14.26 -15.67 13.37
C ARG A 6 13.51 -14.36 13.21
N ILE A 7 13.01 -14.12 12.02
CA ILE A 7 12.12 -13.02 11.69
C ILE A 7 10.83 -13.56 11.10
N VAL A 8 9.70 -12.98 11.51
CA VAL A 8 8.39 -13.24 10.94
C VAL A 8 7.79 -11.89 10.60
N MET A 9 7.42 -11.71 9.35
CA MET A 9 6.92 -10.43 8.84
C MET A 9 5.75 -10.69 7.90
N VAL A 10 4.73 -9.85 8.01
CA VAL A 10 3.59 -9.84 7.08
C VAL A 10 3.60 -8.49 6.38
N GLY A 11 3.36 -8.50 5.08
CA GLY A 11 3.29 -7.28 4.31
C GLY A 11 2.84 -7.52 2.89
N ASN A 12 2.81 -6.44 2.12
CA ASN A 12 2.41 -6.49 0.72
C ASN A 12 3.63 -6.30 -0.17
N LEU A 13 3.61 -6.94 -1.33
CA LEU A 13 4.65 -6.76 -2.35
C LEU A 13 4.60 -5.35 -2.93
N THR A 14 5.73 -4.66 -2.92
CA THR A 14 5.85 -3.29 -3.47
C THR A 14 6.13 -3.27 -4.97
N ARG A 15 6.70 -4.36 -5.47
CA ARG A 15 7.05 -4.61 -6.86
C ARG A 15 6.81 -6.09 -7.19
N ASP A 16 6.74 -6.40 -8.47
CA ASP A 16 6.62 -7.78 -8.91
C ASP A 16 7.86 -8.59 -8.48
N PRO A 17 7.69 -9.91 -8.22
CA PRO A 17 8.81 -10.77 -7.89
C PRO A 17 9.84 -10.78 -9.03
N GLU A 18 11.13 -10.68 -8.67
CA GLU A 18 12.25 -10.75 -9.62
C GLU A 18 12.97 -12.09 -9.47
N LEU A 19 12.70 -13.03 -10.37
CA LEU A 19 13.41 -14.32 -10.42
C LEU A 19 14.75 -14.20 -11.16
N LYS A 20 15.81 -14.61 -10.49
CA LYS A 20 17.15 -14.76 -11.05
C LYS A 20 17.63 -16.19 -10.86
N GLN A 21 17.99 -16.84 -11.97
CA GLN A 21 18.65 -18.13 -11.93
C GLN A 21 20.16 -17.93 -11.81
N LEU A 22 20.78 -18.58 -10.84
CA LEU A 22 22.24 -18.59 -10.71
C LEU A 22 22.85 -19.71 -11.57
N PRO A 23 24.11 -19.55 -12.03
CA PRO A 23 24.85 -20.60 -12.73
C PRO A 23 25.00 -21.90 -11.93
N SER A 24 24.83 -21.84 -10.60
CA SER A 24 24.81 -23.02 -9.72
C SER A 24 23.54 -23.87 -9.87
N GLY A 25 22.57 -23.47 -10.70
CA GLY A 25 21.29 -24.14 -10.86
C GLY A 25 20.25 -23.78 -9.79
N GLN A 26 20.59 -22.89 -8.86
CA GLN A 26 19.66 -22.44 -7.82
C GLN A 26 18.90 -21.19 -8.29
N SER A 27 17.58 -21.23 -8.17
CA SER A 27 16.70 -20.07 -8.34
C SER A 27 16.71 -19.18 -7.11
N VAL A 28 16.75 -17.86 -7.33
CA VAL A 28 16.62 -16.82 -6.30
C VAL A 28 15.53 -15.86 -6.75
N CYS A 29 14.54 -15.62 -5.90
CA CYS A 29 13.49 -14.65 -6.17
C CYS A 29 13.63 -13.52 -5.14
N ARG A 30 13.79 -12.30 -5.65
CA ARG A 30 13.87 -11.11 -4.81
C ARG A 30 12.51 -10.46 -4.72
N LEU A 31 12.04 -10.29 -3.49
CA LEU A 31 10.77 -9.66 -3.16
C LEU A 31 11.02 -8.32 -2.46
N GLY A 32 10.21 -7.31 -2.79
CA GLY A 32 10.14 -6.08 -2.01
C GLY A 32 8.89 -6.10 -1.13
N LEU A 33 9.07 -6.07 0.19
CA LEU A 33 7.97 -6.16 1.16
C LEU A 33 7.76 -4.82 1.85
N ALA A 34 6.50 -4.39 1.96
CA ALA A 34 6.10 -3.26 2.79
C ALA A 34 5.23 -3.74 3.95
N SER A 35 5.64 -3.45 5.18
CA SER A 35 4.83 -3.61 6.39
C SER A 35 4.46 -2.25 6.93
N ASN A 36 3.16 -2.01 7.11
CA ASN A 36 2.63 -0.81 7.73
C ASN A 36 2.47 -0.99 9.24
N ARG A 37 2.73 0.08 9.99
CA ARG A 37 2.44 0.19 11.42
C ARG A 37 1.70 1.50 11.66
N GLN A 38 0.55 1.44 12.32
CA GLN A 38 -0.20 2.62 12.75
C GLN A 38 -0.08 2.76 14.26
N PHE A 39 0.24 3.97 14.73
CA PHE A 39 0.33 4.26 16.16
C PHE A 39 -0.01 5.72 16.46
N LYS A 40 -0.47 5.99 17.68
CA LYS A 40 -0.77 7.35 18.14
C LYS A 40 0.49 8.01 18.67
N ASN A 41 0.87 9.16 18.11
CA ASN A 41 2.00 9.95 18.61
C ASN A 41 1.61 10.65 19.93
N ARG A 42 2.41 10.45 20.99
CA ARG A 42 2.14 10.96 22.33
C ARG A 42 2.25 12.49 22.44
N GLN A 43 3.04 13.14 21.59
CA GLN A 43 3.24 14.59 21.64
C GLN A 43 2.11 15.34 20.92
N THR A 44 1.74 14.88 19.72
CA THR A 44 0.77 15.57 18.87
C THR A 44 -0.66 15.03 19.02
N ASN A 45 -0.84 13.90 19.72
CA ASN A 45 -2.09 13.16 19.81
C ASN A 45 -2.69 12.71 18.46
N MET A 46 -1.92 12.80 17.36
CA MET A 46 -2.35 12.39 16.03
C MET A 46 -2.02 10.93 15.74
N GLN A 47 -2.80 10.30 14.87
CA GLN A 47 -2.48 8.99 14.30
C GLN A 47 -1.36 9.14 13.28
N VAL A 48 -0.30 8.36 13.42
CA VAL A 48 0.84 8.31 12.50
C VAL A 48 0.90 6.94 11.87
N GLN A 49 1.19 6.91 10.56
CA GLN A 49 1.42 5.70 9.80
C GLN A 49 2.89 5.64 9.38
N GLU A 50 3.55 4.57 9.75
CA GLU A 50 4.93 4.27 9.38
C GLU A 50 4.94 3.04 8.47
N VAL A 51 5.76 3.06 7.42
CA VAL A 51 5.92 1.94 6.49
C VAL A 51 7.37 1.51 6.49
N CYS A 52 7.59 0.24 6.83
CA CYS A 52 8.90 -0.39 6.76
C CYS A 52 9.02 -1.14 5.44
N TYR A 53 10.04 -0.80 4.66
CA TYR A 53 10.38 -1.46 3.40
C TYR A 53 11.57 -2.39 3.63
N VAL A 54 11.39 -3.67 3.30
CA VAL A 54 12.42 -4.69 3.49
C VAL A 54 12.52 -5.55 2.24
N ASP A 55 13.74 -5.86 1.82
CA ASP A 55 13.97 -6.82 0.75
C ASP A 55 14.10 -8.23 1.31
N VAL A 56 13.45 -9.17 0.63
CA VAL A 56 13.42 -10.58 0.99
C VAL A 56 14.01 -11.39 -0.16
N ASP A 57 15.00 -12.22 0.14
CA ASP A 57 15.60 -13.16 -0.80
C ASP A 57 15.06 -14.56 -0.51
N VAL A 58 14.30 -15.11 -1.46
CA VAL A 58 13.71 -16.46 -1.42
C VAL A 58 14.51 -17.38 -2.34
N TRP A 59 14.78 -18.61 -1.91
CA TRP A 59 15.66 -19.53 -2.62
C TRP A 59 14.95 -20.83 -3.03
N GLY A 60 15.46 -21.49 -4.08
CA GLY A 60 15.02 -22.81 -4.50
C GLY A 60 13.59 -22.85 -5.04
N ALA A 61 12.85 -23.94 -4.79
CA ALA A 61 11.51 -24.13 -5.35
C ALA A 61 10.47 -23.09 -4.88
N GLN A 62 10.67 -22.51 -3.69
CA GLN A 62 9.82 -21.40 -3.23
C GLN A 62 10.04 -20.14 -4.08
N ALA A 63 11.25 -19.91 -4.59
CA ALA A 63 11.53 -18.79 -5.48
C ALA A 63 10.71 -18.89 -6.78
N ASP A 64 10.67 -20.08 -7.38
CA ASP A 64 9.89 -20.32 -8.60
C ASP A 64 8.38 -20.21 -8.34
N SER A 65 7.92 -20.64 -7.16
CA SER A 65 6.52 -20.52 -6.75
C SER A 65 6.12 -19.05 -6.54
N CYS A 66 6.98 -18.27 -5.88
CA CYS A 66 6.78 -16.84 -5.70
C CYS A 66 6.64 -16.13 -7.05
N GLN A 67 7.51 -16.42 -8.02
CA GLN A 67 7.41 -15.82 -9.34
C GLN A 67 6.10 -16.14 -10.08
N LYS A 68 5.59 -17.37 -9.90
CA LYS A 68 4.39 -17.85 -10.62
C LYS A 68 3.08 -17.32 -10.05
N PHE A 69 3.00 -17.17 -8.73
CA PHE A 69 1.74 -16.89 -8.04
C PHE A 69 1.67 -15.50 -7.39
N LEU A 70 2.81 -14.85 -7.17
CA LEU A 70 2.84 -13.52 -6.58
C LEU A 70 2.97 -12.44 -7.66
N ALA A 71 2.29 -11.33 -7.40
CA ALA A 71 2.38 -10.09 -8.14
C ALA A 71 2.41 -8.93 -7.16
N LYS A 72 2.78 -7.73 -7.65
CA LYS A 72 2.72 -6.50 -6.86
C LYS A 72 1.37 -6.36 -6.15
N GLY A 73 1.41 -5.95 -4.89
CA GLY A 73 0.24 -5.75 -4.04
C GLY A 73 -0.29 -6.99 -3.34
N ARG A 74 0.12 -8.21 -3.73
CA ARG A 74 -0.26 -9.44 -3.02
C ARG A 74 0.34 -9.45 -1.61
N ALA A 75 -0.46 -9.88 -0.64
CA ALA A 75 -0.05 -10.00 0.75
C ALA A 75 0.67 -11.34 0.98
N VAL A 76 1.76 -11.31 1.73
CA VAL A 76 2.56 -12.49 2.05
C VAL A 76 3.02 -12.46 3.50
N LEU A 77 3.09 -13.65 4.09
CA LEU A 77 3.80 -13.88 5.35
C LEU A 77 5.15 -14.51 5.01
N VAL A 78 6.22 -13.91 5.54
CA VAL A 78 7.59 -14.36 5.37
C VAL A 78 8.13 -14.77 6.74
N GLU A 79 8.63 -15.99 6.83
CA GLU A 79 9.44 -16.48 7.94
C GLU A 79 10.87 -16.74 7.43
N GLY A 80 11.86 -16.34 8.20
CA GLY A 80 13.26 -16.58 7.86
C GLY A 80 14.21 -16.00 8.88
N ARG A 81 15.32 -15.45 8.40
CA ARG A 81 16.36 -14.83 9.22
C ARG A 81 16.78 -13.48 8.67
N LEU A 82 17.17 -12.58 9.57
CA LEU A 82 17.76 -11.30 9.19
C LEU A 82 19.23 -11.50 8.78
N LYS A 83 19.60 -10.96 7.64
CA LYS A 83 20.96 -10.99 7.09
C LYS A 83 21.48 -9.56 6.94
N PHE A 84 22.72 -9.35 7.34
CA PHE A 84 23.44 -8.11 7.11
C PHE A 84 24.47 -8.36 6.00
N ASP A 85 24.30 -7.68 4.88
CA ASP A 85 25.22 -7.72 3.75
C ASP A 85 26.02 -6.42 3.70
N SER A 86 27.34 -6.52 3.55
CA SER A 86 28.25 -5.39 3.40
C SER A 86 29.11 -5.59 2.16
N TRP A 87 29.17 -4.61 1.27
CA TRP A 87 29.97 -4.66 0.03
C TRP A 87 30.60 -3.29 -0.25
N GLN A 88 31.63 -3.26 -1.09
CA GLN A 88 32.22 -2.01 -1.58
C GLN A 88 31.59 -1.63 -2.92
N ASP A 89 31.14 -0.39 -3.04
CA ASP A 89 30.73 0.16 -4.32
C ASP A 89 31.96 0.40 -5.22
N PRO A 90 31.80 0.53 -6.55
CA PRO A 90 32.90 0.83 -7.47
C PRO A 90 33.69 2.11 -7.12
N GLN A 91 33.07 3.03 -6.38
CA GLN A 91 33.69 4.26 -5.88
C GLN A 91 34.54 4.06 -4.60
N GLY A 92 34.64 2.83 -4.09
CA GLY A 92 35.40 2.49 -2.87
C GLY A 92 34.63 2.71 -1.55
N ALA A 93 33.40 3.20 -1.59
CA ALA A 93 32.58 3.37 -0.40
C ALA A 93 32.02 2.03 0.09
N THR A 94 32.08 1.78 1.40
CA THR A 94 31.44 0.59 2.00
C THR A 94 29.94 0.85 2.15
N ARG A 95 29.13 -0.02 1.56
CA ARG A 95 27.67 -0.05 1.72
C ARG A 95 27.27 -1.23 2.57
N SER A 96 26.16 -1.06 3.26
CA SER A 96 25.52 -2.14 3.99
C SER A 96 24.03 -2.15 3.79
N LYS A 97 23.43 -3.33 3.93
CA LYS A 97 22.00 -3.54 3.79
C LYS A 97 21.53 -4.67 4.69
N HIS A 98 20.38 -4.46 5.32
CA HIS A 98 19.64 -5.51 5.98
C HIS A 98 18.66 -6.13 4.97
N SER A 99 18.73 -7.45 4.82
CA SER A 99 17.82 -8.24 4.00
C SER A 99 17.28 -9.40 4.82
N ILE A 100 16.14 -9.96 4.42
CA ILE A 100 15.62 -11.19 5.01
C ILE A 100 15.92 -12.33 4.06
N THR A 101 16.58 -13.38 4.54
CA THR A 101 16.61 -14.65 3.80
C THR A 101 15.43 -15.48 4.26
N ALA A 102 14.48 -15.72 3.36
CA ALA A 102 13.26 -16.47 3.67
C ALA A 102 13.53 -17.97 3.72
N ASP A 103 13.03 -18.62 4.77
CA ASP A 103 12.97 -20.08 4.89
C ASP A 103 11.57 -20.59 4.53
N ARG A 104 10.53 -19.77 4.75
CA ARG A 104 9.15 -20.06 4.35
C ARG A 104 8.42 -18.81 3.91
N VAL A 105 7.72 -18.91 2.79
CA VAL A 105 6.77 -17.90 2.33
C VAL A 105 5.37 -18.51 2.29
N VAL A 106 4.40 -17.81 2.88
CA VAL A 106 2.99 -18.18 2.84
C VAL A 106 2.24 -17.10 2.09
N PHE A 107 1.53 -17.49 1.05
CA PHE A 107 0.70 -16.57 0.26
C PHE A 107 -0.60 -16.32 1.02
N LEU A 108 -0.93 -15.05 1.21
CA LEU A 108 -2.19 -14.66 1.82
C LEU A 108 -3.16 -14.29 0.70
N SER A 109 -4.36 -14.88 0.70
CA SER A 109 -5.41 -14.48 -0.23
C SER A 109 -5.98 -13.14 0.22
N ASN A 110 -6.00 -12.18 -0.70
CA ASN A 110 -6.75 -10.96 -0.51
C ASN A 110 -8.17 -11.24 -0.99
N ALA A 111 -9.13 -11.32 -0.07
CA ALA A 111 -10.54 -11.57 -0.38
C ALA A 111 -11.18 -10.58 -1.38
N ASN A 112 -10.49 -9.48 -1.71
CA ASN A 112 -10.93 -8.45 -2.64
C ASN A 112 -10.27 -8.52 -4.03
N ALA A 113 -9.25 -9.37 -4.25
CA ALA A 113 -8.53 -9.41 -5.53
C ALA A 113 -9.10 -10.43 -6.53
N ASP A 114 -9.86 -11.42 -6.06
CA ASP A 114 -10.45 -12.44 -6.93
C ASP A 114 -11.83 -12.02 -7.49
N ALA A 115 -12.27 -10.79 -7.23
CA ALA A 115 -13.56 -10.26 -7.70
C ALA A 115 -13.46 -9.41 -8.98
N GLU A 116 -12.25 -9.15 -9.52
CA GLU A 116 -12.04 -8.24 -10.65
C GLU A 116 -11.37 -8.88 -11.89
N GLU A 117 -11.09 -10.20 -11.89
CA GLU A 117 -10.53 -10.91 -13.06
C GLU A 117 -11.54 -11.85 -13.75
N GLU A 118 -12.81 -11.42 -13.86
CA GLU A 118 -13.83 -12.14 -14.67
C GLU A 118 -14.52 -11.22 -15.69
N SER A 119 -13.78 -10.29 -16.30
CA SER A 119 -14.26 -9.47 -17.41
C SER A 119 -13.19 -9.16 -18.45
N ASP A 120 -12.79 -10.15 -19.24
CA ASP A 120 -12.54 -10.00 -20.69
C ASP A 120 -11.90 -11.28 -21.26
N THR A 121 -12.71 -12.26 -21.65
CA THR A 121 -12.38 -13.15 -22.78
C THR A 121 -13.68 -13.78 -23.28
N GLN A 122 -14.39 -13.09 -24.18
CA GLN A 122 -15.31 -13.74 -25.10
C GLN A 122 -15.29 -13.04 -26.46
N SER A 123 -14.57 -13.63 -27.41
CA SER A 123 -14.99 -13.63 -28.81
C SER A 123 -14.59 -14.93 -29.50
N ASN A 124 -15.64 -15.69 -29.80
CA ASN A 124 -15.79 -16.57 -30.97
C ASN A 124 -15.43 -18.06 -30.85
N SER A 125 -16.42 -18.88 -30.47
CA SER A 125 -16.87 -19.98 -31.33
C SER A 125 -18.33 -20.34 -31.05
N ASP A 126 -18.99 -20.73 -32.13
CA ASP A 126 -20.41 -20.88 -32.41
C ASP A 126 -21.04 -22.15 -31.78
N ALA A 127 -22.39 -22.18 -31.80
CA ALA A 127 -23.31 -23.32 -31.61
C ALA A 127 -23.83 -23.69 -30.20
N SER A 128 -25.07 -23.24 -29.97
CA SER A 128 -26.23 -23.93 -29.38
C SER A 128 -26.11 -24.66 -28.02
N GLU A 129 -26.82 -24.14 -27.01
CA GLU A 129 -28.04 -24.79 -26.48
C GLU A 129 -28.76 -23.86 -25.48
N LYS A 130 -30.09 -23.80 -25.62
CA LYS A 130 -30.98 -23.02 -24.75
C LYS A 130 -31.29 -23.82 -23.49
N VAL A 131 -31.01 -23.25 -22.30
CA VAL A 131 -31.76 -23.57 -21.07
C VAL A 131 -32.05 -22.26 -20.33
N SER A 132 -33.34 -21.95 -20.24
CA SER A 132 -33.92 -20.78 -19.56
C SER A 132 -34.11 -21.08 -18.08
N PHE A 133 -33.50 -20.29 -17.20
CA PHE A 133 -33.89 -20.26 -15.78
C PHE A 133 -33.73 -18.86 -15.18
N GLY A 134 -34.87 -18.20 -14.90
CA GLY A 134 -35.01 -17.37 -13.71
C GLY A 134 -34.68 -15.87 -13.78
N THR A 135 -35.32 -15.10 -14.67
CA THR A 135 -35.43 -13.63 -14.53
C THR A 135 -36.49 -13.29 -13.47
N GLN A 136 -36.10 -12.97 -12.24
CA GLN A 136 -37.03 -12.44 -11.23
C GLN A 136 -36.54 -11.22 -10.44
N ASN A 137 -35.45 -10.54 -10.84
CA ASN A 137 -34.95 -9.40 -10.06
C ASN A 137 -34.86 -8.06 -10.78
N THR A 138 -35.33 -7.92 -12.02
CA THR A 138 -35.30 -6.64 -12.75
C THR A 138 -36.36 -5.63 -12.32
N GLU A 139 -37.50 -6.08 -11.76
CA GLU A 139 -38.58 -5.16 -11.34
C GLU A 139 -38.33 -4.46 -10.00
N LYS A 140 -37.41 -4.99 -9.17
CA LYS A 140 -37.09 -4.41 -7.86
C LYS A 140 -36.18 -3.19 -7.96
N PHE A 141 -35.29 -3.13 -8.96
CA PHE A 141 -34.38 -1.99 -9.13
C PHE A 141 -35.06 -0.75 -9.71
N ALA A 142 -36.03 -0.92 -10.61
CA ALA A 142 -36.78 0.20 -11.20
C ALA A 142 -37.61 0.99 -10.18
N LYS A 143 -38.10 0.33 -9.11
CA LYS A 143 -38.88 0.99 -8.05
C LYS A 143 -38.01 1.81 -7.09
N VAL A 144 -36.77 1.38 -6.83
CA VAL A 144 -35.83 2.11 -5.94
C VAL A 144 -35.37 3.42 -6.60
N GLU A 145 -35.18 3.41 -7.92
CA GLU A 145 -34.73 4.58 -8.67
C GLU A 145 -35.79 5.70 -8.69
N GLN A 146 -37.08 5.34 -8.79
CA GLN A 146 -38.19 6.30 -8.71
C GLN A 146 -38.35 6.92 -7.32
N GLU A 147 -38.05 6.17 -6.26
CA GLU A 147 -38.13 6.68 -4.88
C GLU A 147 -37.01 7.70 -4.58
N ILE A 148 -35.80 7.46 -5.10
CA ILE A 148 -34.66 8.39 -4.97
C ILE A 148 -34.91 9.69 -5.74
N ALA A 149 -35.50 9.61 -6.94
CA ALA A 149 -35.84 10.78 -7.74
C ALA A 149 -36.89 11.68 -7.05
N GLN A 150 -37.91 11.09 -6.40
CA GLN A 150 -38.92 11.86 -5.67
C GLN A 150 -38.38 12.51 -4.40
N LYS A 151 -37.49 11.84 -3.66
CA LYS A 151 -36.85 12.42 -2.46
C LYS A 151 -35.91 13.58 -2.80
N LYS A 152 -35.24 13.54 -3.96
CA LYS A 152 -34.33 14.61 -4.41
C LYS A 152 -35.07 15.88 -4.85
N ALA A 153 -36.27 15.75 -5.41
CA ALA A 153 -37.12 16.89 -5.80
C ALA A 153 -37.72 17.64 -4.60
N ALA A 154 -37.97 16.95 -3.47
CA ALA A 154 -38.50 17.57 -2.26
C ALA A 154 -37.45 18.42 -1.49
N ALA A 155 -36.16 18.09 -1.61
CA ALA A 155 -35.08 18.82 -0.95
C ALA A 155 -34.77 20.19 -1.58
N GLN A 156 -35.18 20.42 -2.83
CA GLN A 156 -34.84 21.63 -3.59
C GLN A 156 -35.81 22.81 -3.35
N LYS A 157 -36.84 22.64 -2.52
CA LYS A 157 -37.86 23.67 -2.22
C LYS A 157 -37.62 24.43 -0.90
N VAL A 158 -36.52 24.17 -0.20
CA VAL A 158 -36.21 24.80 1.10
C VAL A 158 -35.11 25.88 1.03
N GLU A 159 -34.33 25.96 -0.06
CA GLU A 159 -33.17 26.88 -0.14
C GLU A 159 -33.41 28.22 -0.87
N SER A 160 -34.60 28.51 -1.42
CA SER A 160 -34.83 29.73 -2.21
C SER A 160 -35.39 30.95 -1.45
N SER A 161 -35.44 30.93 -0.11
CA SER A 161 -35.88 32.09 0.68
C SER A 161 -34.87 32.51 1.75
N LYS A 162 -33.71 33.04 1.32
CA LYS A 162 -32.97 34.07 2.06
C LYS A 162 -32.05 34.85 1.13
N THR A 163 -32.60 35.95 0.63
CA THR A 163 -31.96 37.00 -0.17
C THR A 163 -30.99 37.83 0.69
N THR A 164 -29.80 38.11 0.12
CA THR A 164 -29.24 39.46 -0.09
C THR A 164 -28.98 40.37 1.12
N ALA A 165 -27.71 40.62 1.45
CA ALA A 165 -27.21 41.97 1.79
C ALA A 165 -25.67 42.06 1.87
N ALA A 166 -25.16 43.17 1.34
CA ALA A 166 -23.92 43.90 1.66
C ALA A 166 -22.58 43.55 0.97
N LYS A 167 -21.94 44.64 0.55
CA LYS A 167 -20.88 44.85 -0.43
C LYS A 167 -19.87 45.81 0.23
N LYS A 168 -18.56 45.54 0.10
CA LYS A 168 -17.41 46.49 0.03
C LYS A 168 -17.05 47.42 1.22
N SER A 169 -15.82 47.30 1.73
CA SER A 169 -14.84 48.38 2.05
C SER A 169 -13.52 47.73 2.55
N LYS A 170 -12.36 47.83 1.89
CA LYS A 170 -11.37 48.94 1.79
C LYS A 170 -10.40 49.02 3.00
N ASN A 171 -9.10 48.91 2.67
CA ASN A 171 -7.85 49.34 3.34
C ASN A 171 -7.54 48.85 4.77
N GLU A 172 -6.35 48.28 4.99
CA GLU A 172 -5.16 49.01 5.46
C GLU A 172 -3.94 48.06 5.54
N ALA A 173 -2.78 48.61 5.19
CA ALA A 173 -1.48 48.01 5.39
C ALA A 173 -1.13 48.02 6.89
N VAL A 174 -0.57 46.93 7.41
CA VAL A 174 0.14 46.96 8.69
C VAL A 174 1.43 46.16 8.53
N ASP A 175 2.48 46.93 8.77
CA ASP A 175 3.90 46.66 8.85
C ASP A 175 4.25 45.74 10.04
N GLY A 176 5.36 45.00 9.96
CA GLY A 176 5.98 44.34 11.11
C GLY A 176 6.03 42.80 11.07
N LEU A 177 6.97 42.25 10.30
CA LEU A 177 7.55 40.92 10.59
C LEU A 177 8.57 41.06 11.74
N PRO A 178 8.48 40.31 12.84
CA PRO A 178 9.60 40.20 13.78
C PRO A 178 10.69 39.31 13.17
N GLU A 179 11.88 39.90 13.04
CA GLU A 179 13.13 39.31 12.58
C GLU A 179 13.53 38.15 13.51
N PHE A 180 13.49 36.92 12.98
CA PHE A 180 13.95 35.71 13.68
C PHE A 180 15.47 35.69 13.61
N LYS A 181 16.14 35.99 14.72
CA LYS A 181 17.60 35.86 14.82
C LYS A 181 17.98 34.39 14.70
N ASP A 182 18.71 34.08 13.63
CA ASP A 182 19.51 32.87 13.51
C ASP A 182 20.60 32.91 14.58
N GLU A 183 20.42 32.14 15.66
CA GLU A 183 21.46 31.89 16.64
C GLU A 183 21.62 30.36 16.75
N ALA A 184 22.82 29.89 16.42
CA ALA A 184 23.14 28.47 16.35
C ALA A 184 23.05 27.83 17.74
N PRO A 185 22.51 26.59 17.84
CA PRO A 185 22.37 25.90 19.10
C PRO A 185 23.73 25.42 19.63
N PHE A 186 24.19 26.03 20.71
CA PHE A 186 25.04 25.44 21.77
C PHE A 186 26.40 24.87 21.32
N GLU A 187 27.44 25.72 21.34
CA GLU A 187 28.83 25.25 21.43
C GLU A 187 29.11 24.70 22.83
N ASP A 188 29.70 23.51 22.85
CA ASP A 188 30.67 22.98 23.82
C ASP A 188 30.64 23.51 25.26
N ASP A 189 30.00 22.75 26.16
CA ASP A 189 30.59 22.49 27.48
C ASP A 189 29.98 21.24 28.13
N LEU A 190 30.57 20.06 27.85
CA LEU A 190 30.42 18.89 28.72
C LEU A 190 31.76 18.67 29.43
N PRO A 191 31.86 18.86 30.76
CA PRO A 191 33.05 18.45 31.48
C PRO A 191 33.17 16.93 31.48
N PHE A 192 34.40 16.47 31.27
CA PHE A 192 34.89 15.07 31.27
C PHE A 192 34.21 14.14 32.29
#